data_AF-A0A7W1ZKL7-F1
#
_entry.id   AF-A0A7W1ZKL7-F1
#
_cell.length_a   1.000
_cell.length_b   1.000
_cell.length_c   1.000
_cell.angle_alpha   90.00
_cell.angle_beta   90.00
_cell.angle_gamma   90.00
#
_symmetry.space_group_name_H-M   'P 1'
#
loop_
_entity.id
_entity.type
_entity.pdbx_description
1 polymer ?
#
loop_
_entity_poly.entity_id
_entity_poly.type
_entity_poly.pdbx_seq_one_letter_code
_entity_poly.pdbx_strand_id
1 'polypeptide(L)'
;MTKENPSLKRKIVHAGGWTVAKRVAKSIPYVGTVMAIGLVGYDIKRKGVVKGVLNAGLDAIPFVGLGKNVVEFFTGDLLPDKNINNQKNEK
;
A
#
# COMPACT_ATOMS: atom_id res chain seq x y z
N MET A 1 -21.71 -35.35 -24.84
CA MET A 1 -21.01 -34.04 -24.73
C MET A 1 -21.15 -33.57 -23.28
N THR A 2 -20.12 -33.79 -22.47
CA THR A 2 -20.10 -33.45 -21.05
C THR A 2 -20.03 -31.93 -20.91
N LYS A 3 -21.11 -31.30 -20.41
CA LYS A 3 -21.12 -29.88 -20.07
C LYS A 3 -20.21 -29.67 -18.87
N GLU A 4 -18.94 -29.38 -19.10
CA GLU A 4 -18.03 -28.97 -18.03
C GLU A 4 -18.52 -27.63 -17.48
N ASN A 5 -19.09 -27.66 -16.27
CA ASN A 5 -19.68 -26.48 -15.64
C ASN A 5 -18.59 -25.43 -15.36
N PRO A 6 -18.54 -24.31 -16.10
CA PRO A 6 -17.47 -23.31 -15.95
C PRO A 6 -17.49 -22.62 -14.58
N SER A 7 -18.61 -22.69 -13.84
CA SER A 7 -18.76 -22.08 -12.53
C SER A 7 -18.01 -22.84 -11.42
N LEU A 8 -17.87 -24.16 -11.52
CA LEU A 8 -17.18 -24.98 -10.51
C LEU A 8 -15.68 -24.78 -10.56
N LYS A 9 -15.08 -24.84 -11.76
CA LYS A 9 -13.65 -24.54 -11.96
C LYS A 9 -13.32 -23.12 -11.51
N ARG A 10 -14.16 -22.14 -11.87
CA ARG A 10 -14.02 -20.74 -11.44
C ARG A 10 -14.11 -20.59 -9.92
N LYS A 11 -15.04 -21.28 -9.25
CA LYS A 11 -15.16 -21.24 -7.77
C LYS A 11 -13.94 -21.87 -7.09
N ILE A 12 -13.42 -22.98 -7.60
CA ILE A 12 -12.22 -23.63 -7.05
C ILE A 12 -10.98 -22.75 -7.23
N VAL A 13 -10.79 -22.17 -8.42
CA VAL A 13 -9.70 -21.22 -8.68
C VAL A 13 -9.82 -19.98 -7.80
N HIS A 14 -11.03 -19.47 -7.60
CA HIS A 14 -11.26 -18.31 -6.73
C HIS A 14 -10.99 -18.63 -5.26
N ALA A 15 -11.43 -19.78 -4.76
CA ALA A 15 -11.18 -20.22 -3.38
C ALA A 15 -9.70 -20.54 -3.12
N GLY A 16 -9.04 -21.21 -4.08
CA GLY A 16 -7.60 -21.46 -4.05
C GLY A 16 -6.80 -20.16 -4.09
N GLY A 17 -7.15 -19.26 -5.00
CA GLY A 17 -6.54 -17.93 -5.13
C GLY A 17 -6.70 -17.08 -3.88
N TRP A 18 -7.87 -17.08 -3.26
CA TRP A 18 -8.12 -16.32 -2.02
C TRP A 18 -7.26 -16.80 -0.84
N THR A 19 -7.02 -18.11 -0.77
CA THR A 19 -6.17 -18.71 0.28
C THR A 19 -4.71 -18.31 0.10
N VAL A 20 -4.22 -18.33 -1.14
CA VAL A 20 -2.86 -17.88 -1.48
C VAL A 20 -2.73 -16.38 -1.23
N ALA A 21 -3.68 -15.58 -1.69
CA ALA A 21 -3.70 -14.13 -1.48
C ALA A 21 -3.66 -13.77 0.01
N LYS A 22 -4.47 -14.44 0.86
CA LYS A 22 -4.40 -14.26 2.33
C LYS A 22 -3.03 -14.60 2.90
N ARG A 23 -2.38 -15.65 2.39
CA ARG A 23 -1.05 -16.06 2.86
C ARG A 23 0.01 -15.04 2.47
N VAL A 24 -0.03 -14.54 1.23
CA VAL A 24 0.86 -13.48 0.75
C VAL A 24 0.62 -12.19 1.53
N ALA A 25 -0.63 -11.79 1.72
CA ALA A 25 -0.98 -10.59 2.49
C ALA A 25 -0.44 -10.65 3.93
N LYS A 26 -0.56 -11.80 4.60
CA LYS A 26 0.03 -12.01 5.93
C LYS A 26 1.55 -11.97 5.96
N SER A 27 2.23 -12.16 4.82
CA SER A 27 3.70 -12.06 4.71
C SER A 27 4.19 -10.62 4.52
N ILE A 28 3.32 -9.70 4.11
CA ILE A 28 3.67 -8.30 3.82
C ILE A 28 4.36 -7.60 5.01
N PRO A 29 3.89 -7.72 6.27
CA PRO A 29 4.55 -7.06 7.40
C PRO A 29 6.00 -7.52 7.57
N TYR A 30 6.24 -8.83 7.48
CA TYR A 30 7.57 -9.41 7.65
C TYR A 30 8.51 -9.05 6.49
N VAL A 31 8.05 -9.23 5.26
CA VAL A 31 8.85 -8.91 4.05
C VAL A 31 9.13 -7.41 3.98
N GLY A 32 8.13 -6.58 4.29
CA GLY A 32 8.25 -5.13 4.35
C GLY A 32 9.25 -4.68 5.40
N THR A 33 9.23 -5.26 6.60
CA THR A 33 10.21 -4.95 7.66
C THR A 33 11.63 -5.32 7.24
N VAL A 34 11.84 -6.51 6.67
CA VAL A 34 13.18 -6.93 6.20
C VAL A 34 13.68 -5.99 5.10
N MET A 35 12.82 -5.64 4.14
CA MET A 35 13.16 -4.67 3.09
C MET A 35 13.51 -3.30 3.67
N ALA A 36 12.69 -2.79 4.60
CA ALA A 36 12.92 -1.48 5.22
C ALA A 36 14.26 -1.44 5.96
N ILE A 37 14.56 -2.46 6.78
CA ILE A 37 15.84 -2.56 7.49
C ILE A 37 17.00 -2.66 6.48
N GLY A 38 16.85 -3.47 5.44
CA GLY A 38 17.87 -3.62 4.39
C GLY A 38 18.15 -2.30 3.66
N LEU A 39 17.10 -1.55 3.33
CA LEU A 39 17.20 -0.26 2.65
C LEU A 39 17.87 0.79 3.54
N VAL A 40 17.46 0.88 4.81
CA VAL A 40 18.09 1.75 5.81
C VAL A 40 19.57 1.39 5.98
N GLY A 41 19.88 0.09 6.11
CA GLY A 41 21.27 -0.39 6.19
C GLY A 41 22.10 -0.07 4.94
N TYR A 42 21.51 -0.20 3.75
CA TYR A 42 22.13 0.15 2.48
C TYR A 42 22.44 1.65 2.38
N ASP A 43 21.49 2.51 2.77
CA ASP A 43 21.68 3.96 2.79
C ASP A 43 22.73 4.38 3.82
N ILE A 44 22.75 3.74 5.00
CA ILE A 44 23.79 3.95 6.01
C ILE A 44 25.17 3.60 5.44
N LYS A 45 25.30 2.44 4.77
CA LYS A 45 26.57 1.99 4.18
C LYS A 45 27.06 2.91 3.05
N ARG A 46 26.15 3.50 2.28
CA ARG A 46 26.47 4.31 1.09
C ARG A 46 26.64 5.80 1.38
N LYS A 47 25.91 6.36 2.37
CA LYS A 47 25.88 7.82 2.66
C LYS A 47 26.34 8.21 4.07
N GLY A 48 26.45 7.26 5.00
CA GLY A 48 26.69 7.52 6.43
C GLY A 48 25.40 7.89 7.19
N VAL A 49 25.29 7.41 8.43
CA VAL A 49 24.06 7.42 9.27
C VAL A 49 23.38 8.80 9.34
N VAL A 50 24.17 9.87 9.49
CA VAL A 50 23.65 11.22 9.76
C VAL A 50 23.07 11.88 8.49
N LYS A 51 23.76 11.78 7.34
CA LYS A 51 23.25 12.34 6.06
C LYS A 51 22.12 11.49 5.47
N GLY A 52 22.11 10.18 5.71
CA GLY A 52 21.04 9.28 5.27
C GLY A 52 19.71 9.54 5.99
N VAL A 53 19.73 9.64 7.32
CA VAL A 53 18.51 9.89 8.13
C VAL A 53 17.98 11.31 7.94
N LEU A 54 18.84 12.33 7.82
CA LEU A 54 18.38 13.70 7.58
C LEU A 54 17.76 13.87 6.18
N ASN A 55 18.34 13.26 5.14
CA ASN A 55 17.79 13.36 3.79
C ASN A 55 16.51 12.52 3.63
N ALA A 56 16.45 11.32 4.23
CA ALA A 56 15.23 10.51 4.25
C ALA A 56 14.13 11.14 5.13
N GLY A 57 14.50 11.76 6.25
CA GLY A 57 13.56 12.46 7.14
C GLY A 57 12.99 13.74 6.53
N LEU A 58 13.80 14.48 5.77
CA LEU A 58 13.35 15.63 4.97
C LEU A 58 12.48 15.19 3.78
N ASP A 59 12.83 14.11 3.07
CA ASP A 59 12.00 13.56 1.98
C ASP A 59 10.69 12.92 2.47
N ALA A 60 10.64 12.49 3.74
CA ALA A 60 9.47 11.84 4.30
C ALA A 60 8.42 12.83 4.85
N ILE A 61 8.64 14.14 4.73
CA ILE A 61 7.69 15.19 5.10
C ILE A 61 6.26 15.06 4.47
N PRO A 62 5.94 14.26 3.41
CA PRO A 62 4.53 14.02 3.08
C PRO A 62 3.85 12.91 3.94
N PHE A 63 4.22 12.76 5.22
CA PHE A 63 3.65 11.73 6.11
C PHE A 63 2.14 11.85 6.34
N VAL A 64 1.56 13.06 6.29
CA VAL A 64 0.11 13.24 6.47
C VAL A 64 -0.70 12.70 5.28
N GLY A 65 -0.18 12.80 4.05
CA GLY A 65 -0.82 12.25 2.85
C GLY A 65 -0.65 10.73 2.74
N LEU A 66 0.56 10.23 3.04
CA LEU A 66 0.82 8.78 3.09
C LEU A 66 0.05 8.10 4.23
N GLY A 67 0.03 8.71 5.41
CA GLY A 67 -0.72 8.24 6.56
C GLY A 67 -2.22 8.17 6.26
N LYS A 68 -2.78 9.20 5.60
CA LYS A 68 -4.17 9.18 5.12
C LYS A 68 -4.43 8.02 4.17
N ASN A 69 -3.64 7.86 3.12
CA ASN A 69 -3.83 6.79 2.15
C ASN A 69 -3.76 5.39 2.79
N VAL A 70 -2.85 5.19 3.74
CA VAL A 70 -2.74 3.92 4.47
C VAL A 70 -3.98 3.70 5.35
N VAL A 71 -4.39 4.72 6.11
CA VAL A 71 -5.57 4.63 6.97
C VAL A 71 -6.86 4.43 6.15
N GLU A 72 -7.01 5.13 5.04
CA GLU A 72 -8.12 4.99 4.08
C GLU A 72 -8.14 3.59 3.44
N PHE A 73 -6.98 3.05 3.07
CA PHE A 73 -6.84 1.71 2.48
C PHE A 73 -7.24 0.59 3.45
N PHE A 74 -6.91 0.72 4.74
CA PHE A 74 -7.21 -0.30 5.74
C PHE A 74 -8.59 -0.16 6.40
N THR A 75 -9.10 1.07 6.52
CA THR A 75 -10.36 1.33 7.25
C THR A 75 -11.57 1.42 6.32
N GLY A 76 -11.35 1.71 5.03
CA GLY A 76 -12.42 2.06 4.08
C GLY A 76 -12.88 3.50 4.27
N ASP A 77 -12.90 4.25 3.17
CA ASP A 77 -13.23 5.67 2.98
C ASP A 77 -13.76 6.45 4.22
N LEU A 78 -12.86 7.18 4.90
CA LEU A 78 -13.18 7.99 6.09
C LEU A 78 -13.14 9.50 5.85
N LEU A 79 -12.87 9.94 4.61
CA LEU A 79 -12.65 11.35 4.31
C LEU A 79 -13.50 11.76 3.12
N PRO A 80 -14.70 12.31 3.37
CA PRO A 80 -15.58 12.82 2.32
C PRO A 80 -14.85 13.83 1.46
N ASP A 81 -14.91 13.64 0.15
CA ASP A 81 -14.36 14.57 -0.82
C ASP A 81 -15.06 15.93 -0.64
N LYS A 82 -14.31 16.92 -0.15
CA LYS A 82 -14.82 18.28 -0.09
C LYS A 82 -14.80 18.78 -1.52
N ASN A 83 -15.99 18.78 -2.15
CA ASN A 83 -16.27 19.55 -3.35
C ASN A 83 -15.71 20.96 -3.16
N ILE A 84 -14.52 21.23 -3.72
CA ILE A 84 -14.02 22.58 -3.90
C ILE A 84 -14.88 23.12 -5.03
N ASN A 85 -16.09 23.53 -4.66
CA ASN A 85 -17.05 24.12 -5.54
C ASN A 85 -16.39 25.37 -6.11
N ASN A 86 -16.25 25.36 -7.43
CA ASN A 86 -15.67 26.41 -8.25
C ASN A 86 -16.28 27.78 -7.89
N GLN A 87 -15.67 28.52 -6.97
CA GLN A 87 -15.89 29.96 -6.82
C GLN A 87 -15.05 30.71 -7.84
N LYS A 88 -15.28 30.42 -9.13
CA LYS A 88 -14.73 31.20 -10.23
C LYS A 88 -15.75 31.35 -11.34
N ASN A 89 -16.94 31.80 -10.96
CA ASN A 89 -17.91 32.40 -11.85
C ASN A 89 -18.81 33.32 -11.03
N GLU A 90 -18.36 34.55 -10.83
CA GLU A 90 -19.23 35.71 -11.03
C GLU A 90 -18.35 36.88 -11.44
N LYS A 91 -18.80 37.52 -12.52
CA LYS A 91 -18.18 38.65 -13.21
C LYS A 91 -18.28 39.92 -12.39
#